data_AF-A0A3M1D714-F1
#
_entry.id   AF-A0A3M1D714-F1
#
_cell.length_a   1.000
_cell.length_b   1.000
_cell.length_c   1.000
_cell.angle_alpha   90.00
_cell.angle_beta   90.00
_cell.angle_gamma   90.00
#
_symmetry.space_group_name_H-M   'P 1'
#
loop_
_entity.id
_entity.type
_entity.pdbx_description
1 polymer ?
#
loop_
_entity_poly.entity_id
_entity_poly.type
_entity_poly.pdbx_seq_one_letter_code
_entity_poly.pdbx_strand_id
1 'polypeptide(L)'
;MEIKPARVLITAGFVVAFVAWLYPDGSAARCGDGKCDSGEYCDYYYDDRNMHCCTEQCEEALRNCDRSWKRCPFCDSFDCYSICGDGIQDPDEQCDDGPANSDTTPDACRTDCRPARCGDGQIDTGEECDEGSHNSDTVPDACRKNCTLPYCGDGVADPGLGEACDEGPNNSDDPNATCNLVCLIPGCGNGFLDPWEQCDDGGTDPEDDCTELCRYNVCGDLRLRQGAEFCEYLYPHDRGDCRYDCGMDPLKCGDGSLDPGEECDDGFDRNTDVSDAACRPDCTRRRCGDGVTDTGEDCDGQPGCAPDCRWIERR
;
A
#
# COMPACT_ATOMS: atom_id res chain seq x y z
N MET A 1 9.99 -73.23 49.95
CA MET A 1 9.19 -74.45 50.25
C MET A 1 9.06 -74.57 51.75
N GLU A 2 7.91 -74.21 52.30
CA GLU A 2 7.60 -74.47 53.71
C GLU A 2 6.16 -74.98 53.77
N ILE A 3 5.97 -76.22 54.22
CA ILE A 3 4.68 -76.91 54.24
C ILE A 3 4.11 -76.73 55.64
N LYS A 4 2.97 -76.03 55.78
CA LYS A 4 2.13 -76.09 56.99
C LYS A 4 0.95 -77.03 56.74
N PRO A 5 0.61 -77.94 57.68
CA PRO A 5 -0.44 -78.93 57.44
C PRO A 5 -1.83 -78.33 57.70
N ALA A 6 -2.71 -78.38 56.69
CA ALA A 6 -4.14 -78.12 56.86
C ALA A 6 -4.86 -79.41 57.29
N ARG A 7 -5.65 -79.32 58.36
CA ARG A 7 -6.47 -80.41 58.91
C ARG A 7 -7.63 -80.74 57.96
N VAL A 8 -7.77 -82.02 57.62
CA VAL A 8 -8.90 -82.55 56.85
C VAL A 8 -10.04 -82.87 57.82
N LEU A 9 -11.19 -82.22 57.64
CA LEU A 9 -12.45 -82.56 58.29
C LEU A 9 -13.34 -83.24 57.25
N ILE A 10 -13.51 -84.56 57.40
CA ILE A 10 -14.38 -85.38 56.54
C ILE A 10 -15.78 -85.38 57.15
N THR A 11 -16.75 -84.82 56.43
CA THR A 11 -18.17 -85.18 56.61
C THR A 11 -18.81 -85.44 55.24
N ALA A 12 -19.79 -86.32 55.25
CA ALA A 12 -20.13 -87.23 54.18
C ALA A 12 -20.73 -86.57 52.93
N GLY A 13 -20.33 -87.12 51.78
CA GLY A 13 -21.24 -87.32 50.65
C GLY A 13 -21.38 -86.16 49.67
N PHE A 14 -20.29 -85.76 49.00
CA PHE A 14 -20.30 -85.31 47.59
C PHE A 14 -18.84 -85.28 47.12
N VAL A 15 -18.45 -86.18 46.21
CA VAL A 15 -17.14 -86.08 45.54
C VAL A 15 -17.27 -84.99 44.49
N VAL A 16 -16.99 -83.75 44.87
CA VAL A 16 -16.72 -82.68 43.92
C VAL A 16 -15.23 -82.79 43.58
N ALA A 17 -14.94 -83.35 42.40
CA ALA A 17 -13.61 -83.23 41.83
C ALA A 17 -13.36 -81.76 41.49
N PHE A 18 -12.80 -81.01 42.43
CA PHE A 18 -12.18 -79.73 42.11
C PHE A 18 -10.98 -80.04 41.22
N VAL A 19 -11.15 -79.84 39.91
CA VAL A 19 -10.02 -79.62 39.02
C VAL A 19 -9.40 -78.31 39.53
N ALA A 20 -8.39 -78.44 40.38
CA ALA A 20 -7.50 -77.34 40.70
C ALA A 20 -6.83 -76.98 39.38
N TRP A 21 -7.36 -75.96 38.72
CA TRP A 21 -6.57 -75.21 37.77
C TRP A 21 -5.38 -74.71 38.55
N LEU A 22 -4.21 -75.28 38.25
CA LEU A 22 -2.95 -74.59 38.47
C LEU A 22 -3.04 -73.33 37.63
N TYR A 23 -3.64 -72.29 38.19
CA TYR A 23 -3.27 -70.95 37.79
C TYR A 23 -1.76 -70.92 38.08
N PRO A 24 -0.89 -70.67 37.08
CA PRO A 24 0.39 -70.10 37.43
C PRO A 24 0.07 -68.93 38.36
N ASP A 25 0.82 -68.76 39.45
CA ASP A 25 0.81 -67.52 40.21
C ASP A 25 1.20 -66.41 39.23
N GLY A 26 0.22 -65.97 38.46
CA GLY A 26 0.29 -64.99 37.41
C GLY A 26 0.03 -63.67 38.09
N SER A 27 1.00 -63.25 38.90
CA SER A 27 1.35 -61.84 38.94
C SER A 27 1.58 -61.43 37.49
N ALA A 28 0.52 -60.95 36.85
CA ALA A 28 0.64 -60.30 35.56
C ALA A 28 1.64 -59.16 35.78
N ALA A 29 2.78 -59.28 35.10
CA ALA A 29 3.81 -58.27 34.97
C ALA A 29 3.24 -56.85 35.15
N ARG A 30 3.62 -56.15 36.23
CA ARG A 30 3.21 -54.77 36.50
C ARG A 30 4.46 -53.91 36.48
N CYS A 31 4.58 -53.10 35.43
CA CYS A 31 5.63 -52.09 35.35
C CYS A 31 5.67 -51.20 36.62
N GLY A 32 6.83 -51.17 37.29
CA GLY A 32 7.13 -50.27 38.42
C GLY A 32 6.99 -50.87 39.83
N ASP A 33 7.32 -52.15 40.04
CA ASP A 33 7.23 -52.83 41.34
C ASP A 33 8.59 -53.15 42.02
N GLY A 34 9.70 -52.84 41.35
CA GLY A 34 11.06 -53.01 41.81
C GLY A 34 11.68 -54.40 41.59
N LYS A 35 11.05 -55.27 40.76
CA LYS A 35 11.70 -56.47 40.22
C LYS A 35 11.58 -56.60 38.71
N CYS A 36 12.56 -57.25 38.09
CA CYS A 36 12.54 -57.61 36.66
C CYS A 36 12.04 -59.06 36.51
N ASP A 37 10.72 -59.25 36.34
CA ASP A 37 10.13 -60.58 36.19
C ASP A 37 10.23 -61.11 34.75
N SER A 38 10.12 -62.43 34.57
CA SER A 38 10.15 -63.04 33.24
C SER A 38 8.90 -62.65 32.44
N GLY A 39 9.06 -61.69 31.52
CA GLY A 39 7.97 -61.09 30.74
C GLY A 39 7.81 -59.58 30.94
N GLU A 40 8.62 -58.96 31.78
CA GLU A 40 8.69 -57.50 31.97
C GLU A 40 9.84 -56.88 31.19
N TYR A 41 9.60 -55.73 30.58
CA TYR A 41 10.58 -55.02 29.74
C TYR A 41 11.25 -53.84 30.45
N CYS A 42 10.69 -53.35 31.56
CA CYS A 42 11.30 -52.33 32.41
C CYS A 42 10.63 -52.27 33.78
N ASP A 43 11.46 -52.08 34.80
CA ASP A 43 11.07 -51.96 36.19
C ASP A 43 11.94 -50.88 36.88
N TYR A 44 11.34 -50.07 37.75
CA TYR A 44 11.96 -48.88 38.32
C TYR A 44 12.08 -49.01 39.84
N TYR A 45 13.30 -49.20 40.34
CA TYR A 45 13.64 -48.98 41.74
C TYR A 45 15.00 -48.30 41.88
N TYR A 46 15.07 -47.28 42.74
CA TYR A 46 16.29 -46.57 43.12
C TYR A 46 17.20 -47.44 44.00
N ASP A 47 18.26 -48.02 43.43
CA ASP A 47 19.51 -48.33 44.15
C ASP A 47 20.70 -48.23 43.16
N ASP A 48 21.80 -47.64 43.62
CA ASP A 48 22.93 -47.04 42.89
C ASP A 48 23.88 -48.05 42.23
N ARG A 49 23.41 -49.20 41.73
CA ARG A 49 24.26 -50.15 41.00
C ARG A 49 23.55 -50.76 39.80
N ASN A 50 23.59 -49.99 38.72
CA ASN A 50 23.89 -50.45 37.35
C ASN A 50 23.10 -51.68 36.87
N MET A 51 22.01 -51.48 36.10
CA MET A 51 21.55 -52.36 35.02
C MET A 51 20.35 -51.74 34.28
N HIS A 52 20.64 -50.95 33.23
CA HIS A 52 19.61 -50.48 32.30
C HIS A 52 19.32 -51.58 31.26
N CYS A 53 18.10 -52.12 31.26
CA CYS A 53 17.58 -52.95 30.19
C CYS A 53 16.70 -52.09 29.28
N CYS A 54 17.15 -51.81 28.05
CA CYS A 54 16.31 -51.25 26.99
C CYS A 54 16.67 -51.93 25.65
N THR A 55 15.70 -52.54 24.97
CA THR A 55 15.77 -52.86 23.53
C THR A 55 14.44 -52.55 22.82
N GLU A 56 14.54 -52.33 21.50
CA GLU A 56 13.63 -51.66 20.53
C GLU A 56 12.16 -52.15 20.41
N GLN A 57 11.56 -52.89 21.36
CA GLN A 57 10.22 -53.47 21.19
C GLN A 57 9.11 -52.89 22.08
N CYS A 58 9.29 -51.66 22.60
CA CYS A 58 8.26 -50.94 23.37
C CYS A 58 7.62 -49.75 22.59
N GLU A 59 7.59 -49.79 21.26
CA GLU A 59 7.15 -48.64 20.43
C GLU A 59 5.63 -48.41 20.34
N GLU A 60 4.75 -49.31 20.82
CA GLU A 60 3.30 -49.09 20.69
C GLU A 60 2.55 -48.79 22.00
N ALA A 61 3.14 -49.02 23.17
CA ALA A 61 2.45 -48.87 24.47
C ALA A 61 2.84 -47.63 25.29
N LEU A 62 3.75 -46.79 24.80
CA LEU A 62 4.18 -45.54 25.47
C LEU A 62 3.50 -44.28 24.92
N ARG A 63 2.27 -44.39 24.40
CA ARG A 63 1.51 -43.18 23.99
C ARG A 63 0.88 -42.40 25.14
N ASN A 64 0.94 -42.84 26.41
CA ASN A 64 0.35 -42.10 27.53
C ASN A 64 0.87 -42.56 28.92
N CYS A 65 2.11 -42.20 29.28
CA CYS A 65 2.53 -42.30 30.68
C CYS A 65 3.29 -41.05 31.15
N ASP A 66 2.53 -40.11 31.73
CA ASP A 66 2.84 -39.55 33.04
C ASP A 66 1.56 -39.57 33.90
N ARG A 67 1.65 -40.00 35.16
CA ARG A 67 0.55 -39.95 36.14
C ARG A 67 0.48 -38.61 36.88
N SER A 68 1.23 -37.57 36.52
CA SER A 68 1.00 -36.21 37.02
C SER A 68 1.48 -35.10 36.07
N TRP A 69 0.86 -35.04 34.88
CA TRP A 69 0.73 -33.82 34.08
C TRP A 69 2.01 -32.99 33.88
N LYS A 70 3.05 -33.54 33.24
CA LYS A 70 3.90 -32.75 32.30
C LYS A 70 4.32 -33.61 31.12
N ARG A 71 3.83 -33.24 29.93
CA ARG A 71 4.24 -33.80 28.63
C ARG A 71 5.70 -33.45 28.42
N CYS A 72 6.55 -34.44 28.18
CA CYS A 72 7.88 -34.30 27.58
C CYS A 72 8.21 -35.65 26.89
N PRO A 73 8.58 -35.68 25.60
CA PRO A 73 8.84 -36.93 24.88
C PRO A 73 10.29 -37.42 24.97
N PHE A 74 11.20 -36.63 25.54
CA PHE A 74 12.59 -37.03 25.82
C PHE A 74 12.98 -36.58 27.24
N CYS A 75 13.35 -37.54 28.08
CA CYS A 75 13.96 -37.27 29.38
C CYS A 75 15.28 -38.04 29.44
N ASP A 76 16.41 -37.35 29.57
CA ASP A 76 17.68 -37.98 29.90
C ASP A 76 17.85 -37.93 31.41
N SER A 77 17.52 -39.06 32.04
CA SER A 77 17.75 -39.51 33.42
C SER A 77 17.42 -38.60 34.62
N PHE A 78 17.31 -37.27 34.49
CA PHE A 78 16.92 -36.35 35.57
C PHE A 78 16.21 -35.06 35.13
N ASP A 79 16.30 -34.66 33.84
CA ASP A 79 15.65 -33.45 33.32
C ASP A 79 14.79 -33.81 32.09
N CYS A 80 13.54 -33.37 32.10
CA CYS A 80 12.71 -33.38 30.90
C CYS A 80 12.80 -31.98 30.28
N TYR A 81 13.33 -31.91 29.05
CA TYR A 81 13.44 -30.68 28.29
C TYR A 81 12.29 -30.63 27.27
N SER A 82 11.62 -29.49 27.13
CA SER A 82 10.72 -29.25 26.01
C SER A 82 11.54 -29.19 24.73
N ILE A 83 11.12 -29.94 23.71
CA ILE A 83 11.79 -29.97 22.42
C ILE A 83 10.88 -29.30 21.41
N CYS A 84 11.30 -28.11 21.00
CA CYS A 84 10.60 -27.41 19.95
C CYS A 84 10.61 -28.19 18.63
N GLY A 85 9.43 -28.41 18.05
CA GLY A 85 9.23 -29.06 16.76
C GLY A 85 8.92 -30.55 16.84
N ASP A 86 8.44 -31.05 17.97
CA ASP A 86 8.06 -32.47 18.15
C ASP A 86 6.57 -32.76 17.91
N GLY A 87 5.78 -31.71 17.65
CA GLY A 87 4.33 -31.76 17.40
C GLY A 87 3.50 -31.75 18.68
N ILE A 88 4.11 -31.50 19.83
CA ILE A 88 3.47 -31.45 21.14
C ILE A 88 3.79 -30.10 21.79
N GLN A 89 2.83 -29.19 21.75
CA GLN A 89 2.98 -27.91 22.46
C GLN A 89 3.13 -28.13 23.98
N ASP A 90 4.35 -27.89 24.48
CA ASP A 90 4.73 -27.99 25.88
C ASP A 90 4.46 -26.69 26.66
N PRO A 91 4.45 -26.70 28.01
CA PRO A 91 4.14 -25.51 28.82
C PRO A 91 5.06 -24.30 28.60
N ASP A 92 6.28 -24.53 28.13
CA ASP A 92 7.27 -23.47 27.84
C ASP A 92 7.20 -22.99 26.37
N GLU A 93 6.30 -23.57 25.56
CA GLU A 93 6.13 -23.29 24.14
C GLU A 93 4.83 -22.53 23.85
N GLN A 94 4.90 -21.56 22.94
CA GLN A 94 3.72 -20.78 22.53
C GLN A 94 3.02 -21.39 21.30
N CYS A 95 3.72 -22.24 20.56
CA CYS A 95 3.23 -23.06 19.46
C CYS A 95 4.16 -24.26 19.27
N ASP A 96 3.69 -25.30 18.58
CA ASP A 96 4.51 -26.39 18.06
C ASP A 96 3.77 -27.07 16.89
N ASP A 97 4.19 -26.78 15.67
CA ASP A 97 3.67 -27.39 14.44
C ASP A 97 4.48 -28.64 14.03
N GLY A 98 5.34 -29.13 14.93
CA GLY A 98 6.20 -30.27 14.73
C GLY A 98 7.27 -30.02 13.66
N PRO A 99 7.49 -30.98 12.75
CA PRO A 99 8.40 -30.80 11.61
C PRO A 99 8.03 -29.64 10.67
N ALA A 100 6.86 -29.03 10.83
CA ALA A 100 6.44 -27.86 10.06
C ALA A 100 6.90 -26.52 10.67
N ASN A 101 7.51 -26.51 11.85
CA ASN A 101 8.16 -25.31 12.39
C ASN A 101 9.20 -24.78 11.38
N SER A 102 9.21 -23.46 11.15
CA SER A 102 10.03 -22.85 10.11
C SER A 102 10.28 -21.37 10.36
N ASP A 103 11.54 -20.95 10.21
CA ASP A 103 11.96 -19.54 10.23
C ASP A 103 11.93 -18.89 8.84
N THR A 104 11.35 -19.56 7.84
CA THR A 104 11.30 -19.11 6.44
C THR A 104 9.95 -19.32 5.77
N THR A 105 9.00 -19.94 6.48
CA THR A 105 7.63 -20.17 5.99
C THR A 105 6.71 -19.18 6.68
N PRO A 106 5.92 -18.39 5.92
CA PRO A 106 4.93 -17.49 6.50
C PRO A 106 3.93 -18.23 7.39
N ASP A 107 3.53 -17.60 8.49
CA ASP A 107 2.56 -18.06 9.49
C ASP A 107 2.92 -19.35 10.24
N ALA A 108 4.10 -19.93 9.97
CA ALA A 108 4.58 -21.11 10.68
C ALA A 108 5.06 -20.76 12.09
N CYS A 109 4.91 -21.68 13.03
CA CYS A 109 5.63 -21.63 14.28
C CYS A 109 7.15 -21.55 14.04
N ARG A 110 7.84 -20.62 14.69
CA ARG A 110 9.30 -20.45 14.55
C ARG A 110 10.04 -21.60 15.24
N THR A 111 11.30 -21.81 14.85
CA THR A 111 12.11 -22.91 15.42
C THR A 111 12.48 -22.70 16.90
N ASP A 112 12.15 -21.54 17.46
CA ASP A 112 12.20 -21.22 18.89
C ASP A 112 10.87 -21.39 19.62
N CYS A 113 9.87 -22.02 18.98
CA CYS A 113 8.53 -22.31 19.50
C CYS A 113 7.75 -21.08 19.96
N ARG A 114 7.97 -20.00 19.22
CA ARG A 114 7.15 -18.79 19.27
C ARG A 114 6.35 -18.69 17.99
N PRO A 115 5.10 -18.22 18.07
CA PRO A 115 4.31 -17.98 16.87
C PRO A 115 5.01 -16.97 15.98
N ALA A 116 4.71 -17.06 14.69
CA ALA A 116 4.82 -16.00 13.70
C ALA A 116 4.48 -14.64 14.34
N ARG A 117 5.42 -13.68 14.23
CA ARG A 117 5.31 -12.37 14.87
C ARG A 117 6.18 -11.34 14.15
N CYS A 118 5.69 -10.11 14.20
CA CYS A 118 6.47 -8.97 13.79
C CYS A 118 7.84 -8.89 14.48
N GLY A 119 8.89 -8.76 13.68
CA GLY A 119 10.28 -8.69 14.12
C GLY A 119 10.97 -10.04 14.18
N ASP A 120 10.39 -11.10 13.60
CA ASP A 120 11.04 -12.41 13.45
C ASP A 120 11.76 -12.58 12.09
N GLY A 121 11.58 -11.61 11.18
CA GLY A 121 12.28 -11.53 9.91
C GLY A 121 11.61 -12.30 8.79
N GLN A 122 10.35 -12.71 8.97
CA GLN A 122 9.50 -13.23 7.91
C GLN A 122 8.21 -12.44 7.83
N ILE A 123 7.78 -12.13 6.61
CA ILE A 123 6.52 -11.42 6.38
C ILE A 123 5.37 -12.42 6.54
N ASP A 124 4.66 -12.31 7.66
CA ASP A 124 3.51 -13.14 8.00
C ASP A 124 2.17 -12.50 7.57
N THR A 125 1.07 -13.24 7.72
CA THR A 125 -0.27 -12.74 7.38
C THR A 125 -0.63 -11.51 8.21
N GLY A 126 -0.79 -10.37 7.52
CA GLY A 126 -1.17 -9.08 8.12
C GLY A 126 0.00 -8.10 8.26
N GLU A 127 1.22 -8.52 7.94
CA GLU A 127 2.40 -7.67 7.93
C GLU A 127 2.65 -7.11 6.52
N GLU A 128 3.11 -5.86 6.45
CA GLU A 128 3.50 -5.21 5.18
C GLU A 128 5.01 -5.36 4.92
N CYS A 129 5.78 -5.53 5.99
CA CYS A 129 7.23 -5.75 5.99
C CYS A 129 7.65 -6.48 7.27
N ASP A 130 8.82 -7.11 7.26
CA ASP A 130 9.51 -7.53 8.48
C ASP A 130 11.03 -7.63 8.21
N GLU A 131 11.81 -6.72 8.78
CA GLU A 131 13.28 -6.70 8.75
C GLU A 131 13.90 -7.32 10.03
N GLY A 132 13.07 -8.01 10.82
CA GLY A 132 13.44 -8.69 12.03
C GLY A 132 13.92 -7.71 13.10
N SER A 133 15.16 -7.90 13.57
CA SER A 133 15.77 -7.00 14.55
C SER A 133 16.04 -5.58 14.03
N HIS A 134 15.91 -5.35 12.72
CA HIS A 134 16.13 -4.04 12.12
C HIS A 134 14.87 -3.17 12.07
N ASN A 135 13.69 -3.72 12.44
CA ASN A 135 12.48 -2.91 12.56
C ASN A 135 12.69 -1.75 13.54
N SER A 136 12.29 -0.54 13.14
CA SER A 136 12.61 0.69 13.85
C SER A 136 11.57 1.78 13.60
N ASP A 137 11.21 2.50 14.65
CA ASP A 137 10.30 3.67 14.58
C ASP A 137 11.09 4.99 14.51
N THR A 138 12.40 4.94 14.27
CA THR A 138 13.30 6.11 14.30
C THR A 138 14.39 6.09 13.24
N VAL A 139 14.52 5.00 12.48
CA VAL A 139 15.55 4.86 11.44
C VAL A 139 14.84 5.03 10.09
N PRO A 140 15.32 5.94 9.23
CA PRO A 140 14.76 6.12 7.90
C PRO A 140 14.74 4.82 7.09
N ASP A 141 13.68 4.65 6.32
CA ASP A 141 13.39 3.57 5.39
C ASP A 141 13.26 2.17 6.04
N ALA A 142 13.29 2.10 7.38
CA ALA A 142 13.16 0.86 8.11
C ALA A 142 11.69 0.46 8.25
N CYS A 143 11.43 -0.85 8.27
CA CYS A 143 10.12 -1.37 8.64
C CYS A 143 9.76 -0.93 10.08
N ARG A 144 8.52 -0.49 10.31
CA ARG A 144 8.11 -0.03 11.65
C ARG A 144 7.95 -1.21 12.61
N LYS A 145 8.04 -0.97 13.92
CA LYS A 145 8.02 -2.08 14.92
C LYS A 145 6.70 -2.82 15.04
N ASN A 146 5.66 -2.28 14.42
CA ASN A 146 4.35 -2.89 14.23
C ASN A 146 4.22 -3.59 12.86
N CYS A 147 5.31 -3.73 12.09
CA CYS A 147 5.38 -4.36 10.78
C CYS A 147 4.49 -3.72 9.71
N THR A 148 4.27 -2.41 9.85
CA THR A 148 3.78 -1.57 8.77
C THR A 148 4.97 -0.97 8.03
N LEU A 149 4.79 -0.74 6.73
CA LEU A 149 5.76 0.04 5.98
C LEU A 149 5.87 1.46 6.56
N PRO A 150 7.03 2.11 6.41
CA PRO A 150 7.15 3.53 6.69
C PRO A 150 6.07 4.34 5.95
N TYR A 151 5.55 5.39 6.59
CA TYR A 151 4.51 6.23 5.98
C TYR A 151 4.58 7.68 6.46
N CYS A 152 4.25 8.58 5.55
CA CYS A 152 4.14 10.00 5.86
C CYS A 152 3.16 10.27 7.02
N GLY A 153 3.67 10.90 8.08
CA GLY A 153 2.92 11.25 9.28
C GLY A 153 3.26 10.37 10.48
N ASP A 154 4.25 9.49 10.37
CA ASP A 154 4.75 8.69 11.49
C ASP A 154 5.93 9.34 12.24
N GLY A 155 6.44 10.45 11.72
CA GLY A 155 7.43 11.31 12.36
C GLY A 155 8.89 10.92 12.09
N VAL A 156 9.12 10.11 11.06
CA VAL A 156 10.46 9.80 10.56
C VAL A 156 10.45 10.01 9.05
N ALA A 157 11.31 10.90 8.56
CA ALA A 157 11.42 11.11 7.12
C ALA A 157 12.06 9.87 6.46
N ASP A 158 11.38 9.33 5.45
CA ASP A 158 11.79 8.16 4.66
C ASP A 158 12.15 8.54 3.20
N PRO A 159 13.42 8.91 2.91
CA PRO A 159 13.83 9.37 1.59
C PRO A 159 13.69 8.32 0.49
N GLY A 160 13.73 7.03 0.84
CA GLY A 160 13.49 5.91 -0.07
C GLY A 160 12.06 5.87 -0.61
N LEU A 161 11.10 6.47 0.12
CA LEU A 161 9.72 6.68 -0.31
C LEU A 161 9.48 8.06 -0.94
N GLY A 162 10.51 8.89 -1.05
CA GLY A 162 10.43 10.24 -1.61
C GLY A 162 10.06 11.33 -0.59
N GLU A 163 10.09 11.01 0.71
CA GLU A 163 9.84 12.01 1.74
C GLU A 163 11.03 12.93 1.94
N ALA A 164 10.77 14.24 1.98
CA ALA A 164 11.78 15.25 2.28
C ALA A 164 11.77 15.66 3.76
N CYS A 165 10.68 15.39 4.46
CA CYS A 165 10.44 15.72 5.86
C CYS A 165 9.34 14.80 6.42
N ASP A 166 9.25 14.66 7.74
CA ASP A 166 8.06 14.12 8.40
C ASP A 166 8.04 14.62 9.86
N GLU A 167 7.08 15.46 10.21
CA GLU A 167 6.84 15.95 11.57
C GLU A 167 5.72 15.19 12.29
N GLY A 168 5.32 14.05 11.73
CA GLY A 168 4.32 13.16 12.26
C GLY A 168 2.95 13.82 12.27
N PRO A 169 2.25 13.83 13.43
CA PRO A 169 0.98 14.53 13.57
C PRO A 169 1.04 16.06 13.35
N ASN A 170 2.23 16.66 13.26
CA ASN A 170 2.39 18.10 13.03
C ASN A 170 2.55 18.48 11.55
N ASN A 171 2.54 17.51 10.63
CA ASN A 171 2.44 17.79 9.20
C ASN A 171 1.19 18.66 8.95
N SER A 172 1.32 19.66 8.08
CA SER A 172 0.32 20.71 7.95
C SER A 172 0.23 21.27 6.54
N ASP A 173 -0.97 21.64 6.10
CA ASP A 173 -1.22 22.37 4.86
C ASP A 173 -1.12 23.90 5.02
N ASP A 174 -0.37 24.38 6.02
CA ASP A 174 0.00 25.78 6.12
C ASP A 174 1.17 26.08 5.18
N PRO A 175 1.14 27.19 4.40
CA PRO A 175 2.25 27.58 3.53
C PRO A 175 3.58 27.84 4.27
N ASN A 176 3.55 28.04 5.58
CA ASN A 176 4.74 28.20 6.43
C ASN A 176 5.05 26.96 7.26
N ALA A 177 4.37 25.84 7.02
CA ALA A 177 4.73 24.58 7.65
C ALA A 177 6.15 24.18 7.20
N THR A 178 6.83 23.44 8.06
CA THR A 178 8.13 22.83 7.75
C THR A 178 7.97 21.52 6.99
N CYS A 179 6.75 20.94 7.01
CA CYS A 179 6.39 19.73 6.29
C CYS A 179 4.91 19.69 5.93
N ASN A 180 4.58 19.38 4.67
CA ASN A 180 3.19 19.25 4.23
C ASN A 180 2.59 17.86 4.55
N LEU A 181 1.30 17.69 4.26
CA LEU A 181 0.57 16.44 4.51
C LEU A 181 1.00 15.26 3.64
N VAL A 182 1.88 15.48 2.66
CA VAL A 182 2.48 14.44 1.81
C VAL A 182 4.00 14.34 2.02
N CYS A 183 4.51 14.88 3.14
CA CYS A 183 5.91 14.75 3.56
C CYS A 183 6.92 15.36 2.59
N LEU A 184 6.48 16.41 1.91
CA LEU A 184 7.32 17.31 1.12
C LEU A 184 7.45 18.64 1.86
N ILE A 185 8.54 19.35 1.57
CA ILE A 185 8.74 20.70 2.09
C ILE A 185 7.74 21.61 1.34
N PRO A 186 6.81 22.29 2.06
CA PRO A 186 5.89 23.24 1.47
C PRO A 186 6.62 24.30 0.65
N GLY A 187 6.10 24.61 -0.53
CA GLY A 187 6.59 25.74 -1.31
C GLY A 187 6.46 25.55 -2.81
N CYS A 188 6.41 26.69 -3.50
CA CYS A 188 6.20 26.69 -4.94
C CYS A 188 7.35 26.03 -5.71
N GLY A 189 6.98 25.20 -6.68
CA GLY A 189 7.88 24.48 -7.55
C GLY A 189 8.39 23.17 -6.96
N ASN A 190 7.70 22.62 -5.97
CA ASN A 190 8.08 21.36 -5.33
C ASN A 190 7.49 20.14 -6.08
N GLY A 191 6.71 20.35 -7.14
CA GLY A 191 6.07 19.32 -7.94
C GLY A 191 4.74 18.82 -7.36
N PHE A 192 4.25 19.43 -6.28
CA PHE A 192 3.04 19.06 -5.59
C PHE A 192 2.12 20.27 -5.41
N LEU A 193 0.88 20.16 -5.89
CA LEU A 193 -0.09 21.25 -5.78
C LEU A 193 -0.59 21.40 -4.34
N ASP A 194 0.03 22.31 -3.58
CA ASP A 194 -0.37 22.61 -2.21
C ASP A 194 -1.69 23.43 -2.17
N PRO A 195 -2.50 23.39 -1.08
CA PRO A 195 -3.82 24.04 -1.06
C PRO A 195 -3.84 25.56 -1.26
N TRP A 196 -2.72 26.26 -1.07
CA TRP A 196 -2.59 27.70 -1.32
C TRP A 196 -2.16 28.05 -2.75
N GLU A 197 -1.76 27.05 -3.53
CA GLU A 197 -1.25 27.16 -4.90
C GLU A 197 -2.38 27.07 -5.91
N GLN A 198 -2.22 27.73 -7.06
CA GLN A 198 -3.11 27.57 -8.20
C GLN A 198 -2.55 26.57 -9.21
N CYS A 199 -1.23 26.43 -9.25
CA CYS A 199 -0.47 25.54 -10.11
C CYS A 199 0.82 25.15 -9.38
N ASP A 200 1.45 24.05 -9.78
CA ASP A 200 2.85 23.73 -9.48
C ASP A 200 3.38 22.86 -10.64
N ASP A 201 4.43 23.32 -11.31
CA ASP A 201 5.05 22.64 -12.46
C ASP A 201 6.42 22.02 -12.12
N GLY A 202 6.77 21.95 -10.83
CA GLY A 202 8.06 21.46 -10.36
C GLY A 202 9.21 22.46 -10.55
N GLY A 203 8.91 23.73 -10.81
CA GLY A 203 9.89 24.79 -10.95
C GLY A 203 9.41 26.14 -10.39
N THR A 204 10.30 27.13 -10.42
CA THR A 204 9.99 28.52 -10.03
C THR A 204 10.34 29.50 -11.14
N ASP A 205 10.25 29.07 -12.40
CA ASP A 205 10.53 29.94 -13.54
C ASP A 205 9.40 30.98 -13.67
N PRO A 206 9.67 32.29 -13.53
CA PRO A 206 8.64 33.31 -13.76
C PRO A 206 8.13 33.36 -15.20
N GLU A 207 8.80 32.67 -16.13
CA GLU A 207 8.48 32.61 -17.55
C GLU A 207 7.63 31.41 -17.99
N ASP A 208 7.31 30.48 -17.08
CA ASP A 208 6.45 29.34 -17.39
C ASP A 208 5.00 29.59 -16.97
N ASP A 209 4.07 28.69 -17.34
CA ASP A 209 2.64 28.83 -17.03
C ASP A 209 2.35 28.97 -15.53
N CYS A 210 3.24 28.41 -14.70
CA CYS A 210 3.22 28.55 -13.26
C CYS A 210 4.34 29.46 -12.76
N THR A 211 3.96 30.63 -12.25
CA THR A 211 4.93 31.60 -11.72
C THR A 211 5.68 31.08 -10.49
N GLU A 212 6.79 31.74 -10.17
CA GLU A 212 7.53 31.61 -8.89
C GLU A 212 6.70 31.79 -7.59
N LEU A 213 5.45 32.26 -7.71
CA LEU A 213 4.48 32.40 -6.61
C LEU A 213 3.35 31.38 -6.68
N CYS A 214 3.48 30.36 -7.54
CA CYS A 214 2.50 29.30 -7.81
C CYS A 214 1.10 29.83 -8.09
N ARG A 215 1.11 30.91 -8.89
CA ARG A 215 -0.06 31.50 -9.54
C ARG A 215 0.05 31.22 -11.01
N TYR A 216 -1.08 30.93 -11.64
CA TYR A 216 -1.14 30.95 -13.10
C TYR A 216 -0.70 32.33 -13.58
N ASN A 217 0.13 32.35 -14.62
CA ASN A 217 0.37 33.58 -15.33
C ASN A 217 -0.96 34.03 -15.96
N VAL A 218 -1.45 35.20 -15.53
CA VAL A 218 -2.68 35.78 -16.05
C VAL A 218 -2.29 36.65 -17.24
N CYS A 219 -2.37 36.06 -18.43
CA CYS A 219 -2.72 36.72 -19.69
C CYS A 219 -3.35 38.12 -19.53
N GLY A 220 -2.75 39.10 -20.20
CA GLY A 220 -2.95 40.53 -19.95
C GLY A 220 -1.83 41.19 -19.15
N ASP A 221 -0.67 40.52 -18.98
CA ASP A 221 0.49 41.04 -18.24
C ASP A 221 1.58 41.68 -19.12
N LEU A 222 1.36 41.74 -20.44
CA LEU A 222 2.22 42.37 -21.47
C LEU A 222 3.49 41.57 -21.81
N ARG A 223 3.56 40.29 -21.50
CA ARG A 223 4.66 39.38 -21.85
C ARG A 223 4.15 38.18 -22.61
N LEU A 224 4.36 38.17 -23.93
CA LEU A 224 4.01 37.03 -24.79
C LEU A 224 5.07 35.90 -24.68
N ARG A 225 4.72 34.77 -24.06
CA ARG A 225 5.62 33.64 -23.77
C ARG A 225 5.28 32.41 -24.61
N GLN A 226 6.31 31.88 -25.28
CA GLN A 226 6.14 30.89 -26.35
C GLN A 226 5.83 29.49 -25.79
N GLY A 227 4.56 29.09 -25.78
CA GLY A 227 4.08 27.77 -25.36
C GLY A 227 3.08 27.78 -24.20
N ALA A 228 2.99 28.91 -23.50
CA ALA A 228 2.16 29.18 -22.33
C ALA A 228 0.88 29.96 -22.68
N GLU A 229 1.04 30.99 -23.53
CA GLU A 229 -0.06 31.80 -24.05
C GLU A 229 0.02 31.92 -25.58
N PHE A 230 -1.14 31.95 -26.24
CA PHE A 230 -1.22 32.16 -27.68
C PHE A 230 -1.24 33.64 -28.06
N CYS A 231 -1.63 34.53 -27.14
CA CYS A 231 -1.80 35.96 -27.38
C CYS A 231 -1.97 36.76 -26.07
N GLU A 232 -1.85 38.09 -26.14
CA GLU A 232 -1.83 39.02 -25.00
C GLU A 232 -2.81 40.20 -25.16
N TYR A 233 -3.53 40.60 -24.11
CA TYR A 233 -4.69 41.51 -24.17
C TYR A 233 -4.37 43.03 -24.33
N LEU A 234 -3.20 43.45 -24.80
CA LEU A 234 -2.86 44.89 -24.71
C LEU A 234 -2.14 45.48 -25.93
N TYR A 235 -2.82 45.53 -27.07
CA TYR A 235 -2.79 46.72 -27.95
C TYR A 235 -4.15 46.89 -28.70
N PRO A 236 -4.74 48.11 -28.77
CA PRO A 236 -6.06 48.32 -29.39
C PRO A 236 -6.10 48.28 -30.93
N HIS A 237 -5.13 47.67 -31.61
CA HIS A 237 -5.07 47.67 -33.06
C HIS A 237 -4.54 46.32 -33.58
N ASP A 238 -5.37 45.28 -33.55
CA ASP A 238 -6.17 44.86 -34.71
C ASP A 238 -6.79 43.46 -34.48
N ARG A 239 -8.12 43.43 -34.54
CA ARG A 239 -9.02 42.33 -34.98
C ARG A 239 -8.52 40.88 -34.79
N GLY A 240 -8.90 40.25 -33.66
CA GLY A 240 -8.80 38.81 -33.44
C GLY A 240 -8.76 38.36 -31.96
N ASP A 241 -9.24 39.20 -31.05
CA ASP A 241 -8.78 39.25 -29.65
C ASP A 241 -9.00 37.96 -28.83
N CYS A 242 -7.96 37.59 -28.07
CA CYS A 242 -7.99 36.55 -27.04
C CYS A 242 -9.22 36.68 -26.15
N ARG A 243 -9.83 35.55 -25.78
CA ARG A 243 -10.84 35.53 -24.71
C ARG A 243 -10.17 35.90 -23.38
N TYR A 244 -10.95 36.43 -22.43
CA TYR A 244 -10.46 36.79 -21.08
C TYR A 244 -9.87 35.62 -20.27
N ASP A 245 -10.09 34.38 -20.72
CA ASP A 245 -9.54 33.14 -20.17
C ASP A 245 -8.45 32.52 -21.06
N CYS A 246 -7.97 33.27 -22.06
CA CYS A 246 -6.83 32.91 -22.92
C CYS A 246 -7.06 31.65 -23.73
N GLY A 247 -8.33 31.23 -23.81
CA GLY A 247 -8.85 30.46 -24.92
C GLY A 247 -8.88 31.33 -26.18
N MET A 248 -8.64 30.69 -27.32
CA MET A 248 -9.00 31.25 -28.61
C MET A 248 -10.52 31.49 -28.61
N ASP A 249 -10.99 32.74 -28.60
CA ASP A 249 -12.39 32.99 -28.99
C ASP A 249 -12.45 32.87 -30.53
N PRO A 250 -13.51 32.26 -31.09
CA PRO A 250 -13.55 31.83 -32.48
C PRO A 250 -13.82 33.02 -33.40
N LEU A 251 -12.81 33.84 -33.71
CA LEU A 251 -12.81 34.63 -34.94
C LEU A 251 -12.43 33.69 -36.09
N LYS A 252 -13.46 33.01 -36.56
CA LYS A 252 -13.51 32.25 -37.82
C LYS A 252 -13.09 33.11 -39.03
N CYS A 253 -13.26 34.43 -38.89
CA CYS A 253 -12.95 35.38 -39.94
C CYS A 253 -11.46 35.65 -40.12
N GLY A 254 -10.95 35.38 -41.31
CA GLY A 254 -9.55 35.52 -41.71
C GLY A 254 -8.75 34.23 -41.58
N ASP A 255 -9.37 33.08 -41.33
CA ASP A 255 -8.66 31.80 -41.20
C ASP A 255 -8.37 31.11 -42.55
N GLY A 256 -8.86 31.69 -43.65
CA GLY A 256 -8.74 31.17 -45.01
C GLY A 256 -9.85 30.17 -45.39
N SER A 257 -10.86 30.00 -44.54
CA SER A 257 -12.00 29.12 -44.74
C SER A 257 -13.30 29.91 -44.61
N LEU A 258 -14.25 29.67 -45.52
CA LEU A 258 -15.57 30.30 -45.42
C LEU A 258 -16.44 29.51 -44.43
N ASP A 259 -16.74 30.11 -43.29
CA ASP A 259 -17.45 29.47 -42.18
C ASP A 259 -18.93 29.92 -42.00
N PRO A 260 -19.75 29.15 -41.26
CA PRO A 260 -21.16 29.49 -41.06
C PRO A 260 -21.33 30.84 -40.33
N GLY A 261 -21.78 31.86 -41.06
CA GLY A 261 -21.95 33.23 -40.55
C GLY A 261 -21.16 34.27 -41.35
N GLU A 262 -20.23 33.83 -42.18
CA GLU A 262 -19.40 34.69 -43.03
C GLU A 262 -19.97 34.85 -44.43
N GLU A 263 -19.73 36.00 -45.04
CA GLU A 263 -20.06 36.27 -46.44
C GLU A 263 -18.85 36.06 -47.37
N CYS A 264 -17.64 36.14 -46.81
CA CYS A 264 -16.36 35.97 -47.47
C CYS A 264 -15.27 35.63 -46.43
N ASP A 265 -14.16 35.03 -46.90
CA ASP A 265 -12.92 34.84 -46.14
C ASP A 265 -11.78 34.69 -47.15
N ASP A 266 -10.91 35.69 -47.27
CA ASP A 266 -9.72 35.64 -48.15
C ASP A 266 -8.43 35.27 -47.37
N GLY A 267 -8.55 35.00 -46.06
CA GLY A 267 -7.45 34.79 -45.13
C GLY A 267 -6.93 36.08 -44.49
N PHE A 268 -6.13 35.90 -43.43
CA PHE A 268 -5.66 36.95 -42.52
C PHE A 268 -5.04 38.16 -43.23
N ASP A 269 -4.15 37.92 -44.20
CA ASP A 269 -3.43 38.98 -44.91
C ASP A 269 -4.20 39.58 -46.10
N ARG A 270 -5.41 39.08 -46.39
CA ARG A 270 -6.17 39.49 -47.59
C ARG A 270 -7.53 40.07 -47.28
N ASN A 271 -8.10 39.81 -46.09
CA ASN A 271 -9.22 40.59 -45.59
C ASN A 271 -8.72 42.00 -45.22
N THR A 272 -9.32 43.05 -45.75
CA THR A 272 -8.78 44.41 -45.58
C THR A 272 -9.80 45.54 -45.81
N ASP A 273 -9.56 46.70 -45.19
CA ASP A 273 -10.35 47.93 -45.37
C ASP A 273 -9.82 48.82 -46.49
N VAL A 274 -8.95 48.31 -47.38
CA VAL A 274 -8.62 49.05 -48.60
C VAL A 274 -9.85 49.15 -49.50
N SER A 275 -9.97 50.24 -50.23
CA SER A 275 -11.03 50.40 -51.24
C SER A 275 -11.01 49.24 -52.22
N ASP A 276 -12.21 48.75 -52.54
CA ASP A 276 -12.50 47.62 -53.42
C ASP A 276 -11.97 46.25 -52.93
N ALA A 277 -11.70 46.10 -51.63
CA ALA A 277 -11.43 44.79 -51.04
C ALA A 277 -12.59 43.82 -51.30
N ALA A 278 -12.25 42.57 -51.64
CA ALA A 278 -13.23 41.53 -51.87
C ALA A 278 -13.88 41.06 -50.55
N CYS A 279 -13.10 41.08 -49.47
CA CYS A 279 -13.55 40.76 -48.13
C CYS A 279 -13.08 41.78 -47.10
N ARG A 280 -14.03 42.27 -46.30
CA ARG A 280 -13.73 43.14 -45.16
C ARG A 280 -13.17 42.32 -44.00
N PRO A 281 -12.45 42.93 -43.07
CA PRO A 281 -11.91 42.24 -41.89
C PRO A 281 -12.97 41.75 -40.90
N ASP A 282 -14.24 42.07 -41.11
CA ASP A 282 -15.39 41.50 -40.39
C ASP A 282 -16.07 40.34 -41.18
N CYS A 283 -15.44 39.87 -42.26
CA CYS A 283 -15.91 38.80 -43.15
C CYS A 283 -17.24 39.09 -43.83
N THR A 284 -17.49 40.38 -44.03
CA THR A 284 -18.59 40.87 -44.85
C THR A 284 -18.07 41.32 -46.21
N ARG A 285 -18.91 41.20 -47.22
CA ARG A 285 -18.55 41.75 -48.54
C ARG A 285 -18.76 43.24 -48.54
N ARG A 286 -17.96 43.91 -49.37
CA ARG A 286 -18.11 45.34 -49.68
C ARG A 286 -19.57 45.74 -49.89
N ARG A 287 -20.00 46.75 -49.15
CA ARG A 287 -21.35 47.29 -49.23
C ARG A 287 -21.43 48.66 -48.60
N CYS A 288 -22.41 49.41 -49.09
CA CYS A 288 -22.79 50.68 -48.50
C CYS A 288 -23.01 50.61 -46.98
N GLY A 289 -22.24 51.42 -46.25
CA GLY A 289 -22.22 51.54 -44.80
C GLY A 289 -21.22 50.63 -44.09
N ASP A 290 -20.21 50.10 -44.79
CA ASP A 290 -19.19 49.21 -44.21
C ASP A 290 -17.96 49.94 -43.63
N GLY A 291 -17.91 51.26 -43.74
CA GLY A 291 -16.83 52.12 -43.24
C GLY A 291 -15.79 52.48 -44.31
N VAL A 292 -15.88 51.96 -45.53
CA VAL A 292 -14.95 52.21 -46.63
C VAL A 292 -15.71 52.61 -47.90
N THR A 293 -15.35 53.77 -48.48
CA THR A 293 -15.92 54.18 -49.77
C THR A 293 -15.29 53.38 -50.92
N ASP A 294 -16.07 52.52 -51.55
CA ASP A 294 -15.64 51.68 -52.67
C ASP A 294 -15.92 52.27 -54.05
N THR A 295 -15.37 51.66 -55.10
CA THR A 295 -15.65 52.09 -56.48
C THR A 295 -17.14 51.95 -56.80
N GLY A 296 -17.79 53.09 -57.04
CA GLY A 296 -19.21 53.19 -57.35
C GLY A 296 -20.05 53.78 -56.22
N GLU A 297 -19.43 54.05 -55.08
CA GLU A 297 -20.03 54.74 -53.94
C GLU A 297 -19.50 56.18 -53.89
N ASP A 298 -20.41 57.16 -53.78
CA ASP A 298 -20.04 58.56 -53.58
C ASP A 298 -19.78 58.89 -52.09
N CYS A 299 -20.32 58.04 -51.22
CA CYS A 299 -20.34 58.13 -49.76
C CYS A 299 -20.60 56.73 -49.19
N ASP A 300 -20.43 56.52 -47.88
CA ASP A 300 -20.48 55.18 -47.29
C ASP A 300 -21.27 55.15 -45.95
N GLY A 301 -22.56 55.44 -46.02
CA GLY A 301 -23.47 55.32 -44.86
C GLY A 301 -23.39 56.44 -43.80
N GLN A 302 -22.44 57.37 -43.88
CA GLN A 302 -22.42 58.56 -43.00
C GLN A 302 -23.67 59.45 -43.16
N PRO A 303 -24.02 60.29 -42.16
CA PRO A 303 -25.15 61.22 -42.24
C PRO A 303 -25.11 62.11 -43.50
N GLY A 304 -26.14 62.01 -44.34
CA GLY A 304 -26.21 62.67 -45.65
C GLY A 304 -25.91 61.76 -46.84
N CYS A 305 -25.52 60.51 -46.58
CA CYS A 305 -25.43 59.44 -47.56
C CYS A 305 -26.74 58.65 -47.61
N ALA A 306 -27.26 58.38 -48.81
CA ALA A 306 -28.41 57.51 -48.99
C ALA A 306 -28.01 56.02 -48.92
N PRO A 307 -28.96 55.10 -48.70
CA PRO A 307 -28.67 53.66 -48.67
C PRO A 307 -28.13 53.07 -49.98
N ASP A 308 -28.25 53.80 -51.09
CA ASP A 308 -27.63 53.47 -52.39
C ASP A 308 -26.24 54.10 -52.55
N CYS A 309 -25.65 54.60 -51.47
CA CYS A 309 -24.33 55.19 -51.40
C CYS A 309 -24.11 56.38 -52.34
N ARG A 310 -25.16 57.18 -52.52
CA ARG A 310 -25.12 58.47 -53.20
C ARG A 310 -25.36 59.61 -52.22
N TRP A 311 -24.70 60.74 -52.45
CA TRP A 311 -24.98 61.93 -51.65
C TRP A 311 -26.43 62.36 -51.84
N ILE A 312 -27.14 62.56 -50.73
CA ILE A 312 -28.48 63.11 -50.76
C ILE A 312 -28.33 64.60 -51.13
N GLU A 313 -28.60 64.94 -52.39
CA GLU A 313 -28.61 66.34 -52.83
C GLU A 313 -29.62 67.13 -51.98
N ARG A 314 -29.12 68.04 -51.15
CA ARG A 314 -29.98 69.00 -50.44
C ARG A 314 -30.50 70.00 -51.47
N ARG A 315 -31.78 69.92 -51.80
CA ARG A 315 -32.51 71.07 -52.38
C ARG A 315 -32.75 72.14 -51.34
#